data_AF-A0A7J9D108-F1
#
_entry.id   AF-A0A7J9D108-F1
#
_cell.length_a   1.000
_cell.length_b   1.000
_cell.length_c   1.000
_cell.angle_alpha   90.00
_cell.angle_beta   90.00
_cell.angle_gamma   90.00
#
_symmetry.space_group_name_H-M   'P 1'
#
loop_
_entity.id
_entity.type
_entity.pdbx_description
1 polymer ?
#
loop_
_entity_poly.entity_id
_entity_poly.type
_entity_poly.pdbx_seq_one_letter_code
_entity_poly.pdbx_strand_id
1 'polypeptide(L)'
;MPVKLPQRPQLMAPPRPLCASQFSLVNYACAALPLTPFSPPPPRNRNHSRSRSRSRSRKHRRRHGHRETEMQSYCCQWLKQVDTECVCDVLVHLPTFLSRPNHQYTVVVDDTCTVNYSCGGRIEP
;
A
#
# COMPACT_ATOMS: atom_id res chain seq x y z
N MET A 1 58.31 8.21 -13.51
CA MET A 1 57.57 6.95 -13.28
C MET A 1 56.18 7.31 -12.75
N PRO A 2 55.08 7.11 -13.49
CA PRO A 2 53.75 7.40 -12.94
C PRO A 2 53.35 6.32 -11.93
N VAL A 3 52.85 6.79 -10.79
CA VAL A 3 52.38 6.00 -9.66
C VAL A 3 51.11 5.26 -10.06
N LYS A 4 51.09 3.93 -9.94
CA LYS A 4 49.89 3.11 -10.15
C LYS A 4 49.09 3.08 -8.84
N LEU A 5 48.06 3.91 -8.74
CA LEU A 5 47.13 3.91 -7.60
C LEU A 5 46.35 2.59 -7.56
N PRO A 6 46.16 1.93 -6.39
CA PRO A 6 45.36 0.72 -6.31
C PRO A 6 43.89 1.05 -6.60
N GLN A 7 43.29 0.30 -7.52
CA GLN A 7 41.87 0.36 -7.83
C GLN A 7 41.08 -0.02 -6.57
N ARG A 8 40.28 0.92 -6.04
CA ARG A 8 39.29 0.61 -5.02
C ARG A 8 38.37 -0.51 -5.55
N PRO A 9 38.02 -1.52 -4.74
CA PRO A 9 36.97 -2.46 -5.10
C PRO A 9 35.72 -1.64 -5.44
N GLN A 10 35.25 -1.77 -6.69
CA GLN A 10 33.94 -1.27 -7.08
C GLN A 10 32.95 -1.92 -6.12
N LEU A 11 32.39 -1.14 -5.20
CA LEU A 11 31.32 -1.58 -4.32
C LEU A 11 30.22 -2.06 -5.27
N MET A 12 29.95 -3.37 -5.32
CA MET A 12 28.87 -3.91 -6.15
C MET A 12 27.61 -3.16 -5.77
N ALA A 13 27.13 -2.28 -6.65
CA ALA A 13 25.84 -1.66 -6.47
C ALA A 13 24.82 -2.79 -6.26
N PRO A 14 23.88 -2.66 -5.31
CA PRO A 14 22.88 -3.68 -5.10
C PRO A 14 22.23 -4.03 -6.43
N PRO A 15 22.01 -5.33 -6.73
CA PRO A 15 21.39 -5.73 -7.98
C PRO A 15 20.05 -5.03 -8.12
N ARG A 16 19.81 -4.40 -9.27
CA ARG A 16 18.54 -3.72 -9.54
C ARG A 16 17.38 -4.70 -9.30
N PRO A 17 16.35 -4.30 -8.56
CA PRO A 17 15.25 -5.20 -8.23
C PRO A 17 14.51 -5.66 -9.49
N LEU A 18 14.07 -6.92 -9.49
CA LEU A 18 13.34 -7.51 -10.62
C LEU A 18 11.87 -7.07 -10.61
N CYS A 19 11.62 -5.79 -10.85
CA CYS A 19 10.32 -5.14 -10.64
C CYS A 19 9.13 -5.85 -11.30
N ALA A 20 9.30 -6.37 -12.52
CA ALA A 20 8.24 -7.11 -13.21
C ALA A 20 7.78 -8.35 -12.41
N SER A 21 8.70 -9.11 -11.82
CA SER A 21 8.37 -10.28 -10.99
C SER A 21 7.71 -9.88 -9.67
N GLN A 22 8.19 -8.82 -9.03
CA GLN A 22 7.60 -8.32 -7.78
C GLN A 22 6.16 -7.85 -7.99
N PHE A 23 5.91 -7.08 -9.04
CA PHE A 23 4.55 -6.68 -9.41
C PHE A 23 3.69 -7.87 -9.79
N SER A 24 4.23 -8.87 -10.49
CA SER A 24 3.47 -10.09 -10.81
C SER A 24 3.01 -10.83 -9.57
N LEU A 25 3.87 -10.94 -8.55
CA LEU A 25 3.53 -11.58 -7.27
C LEU A 25 2.45 -10.80 -6.53
N VAL A 26 2.57 -9.47 -6.45
CA VAL A 26 1.52 -8.64 -5.85
C VAL A 26 0.22 -8.72 -6.61
N ASN A 27 0.25 -8.60 -7.94
CA ASN A 27 -0.93 -8.68 -8.77
C ASN A 27 -1.66 -10.00 -8.56
N TYR A 28 -0.92 -11.12 -8.51
CA TYR A 28 -1.49 -12.42 -8.18
C TYR A 28 -2.07 -12.46 -6.76
N ALA A 29 -1.32 -11.99 -5.76
CA ALA A 29 -1.74 -12.03 -4.35
C ALA A 29 -2.97 -11.16 -4.07
N CYS A 30 -3.12 -10.06 -4.80
CA CYS A 30 -4.19 -9.08 -4.60
C CYS A 30 -5.35 -9.25 -5.59
N ALA A 31 -5.24 -10.10 -6.62
CA ALA A 31 -6.25 -10.26 -7.67
C ALA A 31 -7.65 -10.64 -7.17
N ALA A 32 -7.73 -11.35 -6.05
CA ALA A 32 -9.00 -11.81 -5.47
C ALA A 32 -9.64 -10.81 -4.49
N LEU A 33 -8.99 -9.66 -4.24
CA LEU A 33 -9.54 -8.68 -3.32
C LEU A 33 -10.75 -7.97 -3.92
N PRO A 34 -11.81 -7.75 -3.11
CA PRO A 34 -12.94 -6.98 -3.58
C PRO A 34 -12.50 -5.54 -3.83
N LEU A 35 -12.87 -4.99 -4.99
CA LEU A 35 -12.71 -3.57 -5.32
C LEU A 35 -13.73 -2.75 -4.52
N THR A 36 -13.65 -2.77 -3.19
CA THR A 36 -14.52 -1.92 -2.38
C THR A 36 -13.99 -0.49 -2.44
N PRO A 37 -14.73 0.48 -3.02
CA PRO A 37 -14.41 1.88 -2.81
C PRO A 37 -14.58 2.14 -1.31
N PHE A 38 -13.50 2.58 -0.65
CA PHE A 38 -13.43 3.06 0.74
C PHE A 38 -14.81 3.18 1.41
N SER A 39 -15.16 2.21 2.25
CA SER A 39 -16.37 2.34 3.06
C SER A 39 -16.15 3.52 4.02
N PRO A 40 -17.05 4.52 4.08
CA PRO A 40 -16.88 5.65 4.98
C PRO A 40 -16.80 5.17 6.44
N PRO A 41 -15.97 5.80 7.29
CA PRO A 41 -15.82 5.39 8.69
C PRO A 41 -17.18 5.41 9.39
N PRO A 42 -17.50 4.41 10.25
CA PRO A 42 -18.79 4.36 10.92
C PRO A 42 -19.02 5.61 11.78
N PRO A 43 -20.24 6.17 11.80
CA PRO A 43 -20.53 7.39 12.55
C PRO A 43 -20.27 7.16 14.05
N ARG A 44 -19.45 8.06 14.63
CA ARG A 44 -19.10 8.07 16.06
C ARG A 44 -20.37 8.36 16.87
N ASN A 45 -20.93 7.32 17.48
CA ASN A 45 -22.19 7.39 18.24
C ASN A 45 -22.03 8.34 19.45
N ARG A 46 -22.63 9.53 19.39
CA ARG A 46 -22.77 10.43 20.54
C ARG A 46 -23.93 9.93 21.39
N ASN A 47 -23.61 9.37 22.55
CA ASN A 47 -24.58 8.93 23.53
C ASN A 47 -25.42 10.12 24.03
N HIS A 48 -26.68 10.17 23.63
CA HIS A 48 -27.73 10.86 24.38
C HIS A 48 -28.76 9.84 24.85
N SER A 49 -28.73 9.58 26.15
CA SER A 49 -29.68 8.72 26.85
C SER A 49 -30.97 9.50 27.12
N ARG A 50 -32.10 8.94 26.69
CA ARG A 50 -33.36 8.77 27.44
C ARG A 50 -34.50 8.40 26.49
N SER A 51 -34.99 7.17 26.59
CA SER A 51 -36.42 6.84 26.77
C SER A 51 -36.68 5.35 26.57
N ARG A 52 -37.50 4.80 27.46
CA ARG A 52 -37.88 3.40 27.54
C ARG A 52 -38.92 3.10 26.46
N SER A 53 -38.73 2.04 25.68
CA SER A 53 -39.81 1.38 24.94
C SER A 53 -39.44 -0.08 24.66
N ARG A 54 -40.27 -0.99 25.18
CA ARG A 54 -40.17 -2.44 25.00
C ARG A 54 -40.62 -2.77 23.58
N SER A 55 -39.73 -3.28 22.74
CA SER A 55 -40.10 -3.88 21.46
C SER A 55 -39.17 -5.04 21.16
N ARG A 56 -39.71 -6.26 21.33
CA ARG A 56 -39.06 -7.52 20.97
C ARG A 56 -39.06 -7.64 19.45
N SER A 57 -38.03 -7.13 18.79
CA SER A 57 -37.81 -7.38 17.36
C SER A 57 -36.46 -8.08 17.22
N ARG A 58 -36.50 -9.40 17.05
CA ARG A 58 -35.33 -10.23 16.70
C ARG A 58 -34.91 -9.91 15.28
N LYS A 59 -34.22 -8.78 15.10
CA LYS A 59 -33.53 -8.47 13.85
C LYS A 59 -32.16 -9.12 13.90
N HIS A 60 -31.96 -10.17 13.11
CA HIS A 60 -30.64 -10.71 12.80
C HIS A 60 -29.84 -9.65 12.05
N ARG A 61 -29.19 -8.74 12.78
CA ARG A 61 -28.18 -7.85 12.21
C ARG A 61 -26.99 -8.72 11.87
N ARG A 62 -26.88 -9.11 10.60
CA ARG A 62 -25.62 -9.62 10.04
C ARG A 62 -24.61 -8.47 10.13
N ARG A 63 -23.91 -8.45 11.26
CA ARG A 63 -22.79 -7.56 11.50
C ARG A 63 -21.68 -8.09 10.59
N HIS A 64 -21.59 -7.55 9.38
CA HIS A 64 -20.40 -7.66 8.54
C HIS A 64 -19.32 -6.87 9.26
N GLY A 65 -18.75 -7.48 10.30
CA GLY A 65 -17.49 -7.03 10.87
C GLY A 65 -16.44 -7.19 9.79
N HIS A 66 -15.70 -6.13 9.56
CA HIS A 66 -14.48 -6.09 8.77
C HIS A 66 -13.52 -7.11 9.38
N ARG A 67 -13.66 -8.38 8.99
CA ARG A 67 -12.74 -9.43 9.34
C ARG A 67 -11.70 -9.38 8.25
N GLU A 68 -10.50 -8.97 8.61
CA GLU A 68 -9.29 -9.18 7.81
C GLU A 68 -9.37 -10.61 7.25
N THR A 69 -9.60 -10.70 5.94
CA THR A 69 -9.69 -11.98 5.26
C THR A 69 -8.28 -12.52 5.06
N GLU A 70 -8.12 -13.84 5.05
CA GLU A 70 -6.82 -14.46 4.75
C GLU A 70 -6.25 -13.99 3.40
N MET A 71 -7.11 -13.55 2.48
CA MET A 71 -6.72 -12.94 1.20
C MET A 71 -6.15 -11.53 1.37
N GLN A 72 -6.71 -10.70 2.26
CA GLN A 72 -6.20 -9.36 2.56
C GLN A 72 -4.82 -9.42 3.21
N SER A 73 -4.63 -10.32 4.18
CA SER A 73 -3.33 -10.50 4.82
C SER A 73 -2.28 -11.02 3.84
N TYR A 74 -2.65 -11.96 2.96
CA TYR A 74 -1.77 -12.46 1.89
C TYR A 74 -1.34 -11.36 0.90
N CYS A 75 -2.28 -10.55 0.41
CA CYS A 75 -1.95 -9.40 -0.44
C CYS A 75 -1.06 -8.38 0.30
N CYS A 76 -1.40 -8.05 1.54
CA CYS A 76 -0.64 -7.12 2.37
C CYS A 76 0.82 -7.57 2.58
N GLN A 77 1.03 -8.87 2.79
CA GLN A 77 2.36 -9.45 2.94
C GLN A 77 3.22 -9.24 1.68
N TRP A 78 2.64 -9.44 0.49
CA TRP A 78 3.37 -9.25 -0.76
C TRP A 78 3.59 -7.77 -1.09
N LEU A 79 2.63 -6.89 -0.79
CA LEU A 79 2.82 -5.44 -0.92
C LEU A 79 4.00 -4.95 -0.09
N LYS A 80 4.13 -5.39 1.17
CA LYS A 80 5.26 -5.01 2.04
C LYS A 80 6.64 -5.45 1.52
N GLN A 81 6.69 -6.42 0.60
CA GLN A 81 7.93 -6.92 0.02
C GLN A 81 8.32 -6.22 -1.29
N VAL A 82 7.42 -5.44 -1.90
CA VAL A 82 7.76 -4.69 -3.10
C VAL A 82 8.77 -3.61 -2.76
N ASP A 83 9.86 -3.58 -3.53
CA ASP A 83 10.87 -2.56 -3.41
C ASP A 83 10.32 -1.19 -3.79
N THR A 84 10.70 -0.18 -3.00
CA THR A 84 10.29 1.21 -3.25
C THR A 84 10.82 1.70 -4.60
N GLU A 85 12.01 1.28 -5.02
CA GLU A 85 12.56 1.58 -6.36
C GLU A 85 11.60 1.17 -7.48
N CYS A 86 11.02 -0.03 -7.40
CA CYS A 86 10.07 -0.51 -8.39
C CYS A 86 8.80 0.32 -8.46
N VAL A 87 8.28 0.73 -7.31
CA VAL A 87 7.10 1.60 -7.25
C VAL A 87 7.42 2.97 -7.84
N CYS A 88 8.57 3.55 -7.48
CA CYS A 88 8.98 4.86 -7.97
C CYS A 88 9.25 4.85 -9.49
N ASP A 89 9.83 3.78 -10.03
CA ASP A 89 10.07 3.61 -11.47
C ASP A 89 8.77 3.63 -12.29
N VAL A 90 7.67 3.08 -11.76
CA VAL A 90 6.36 3.19 -12.41
C VAL A 90 5.81 4.61 -12.27
N LEU A 91 6.03 5.25 -11.12
CA LEU A 91 5.47 6.57 -10.83
C LEU A 91 6.09 7.70 -11.67
N VAL A 92 7.34 7.55 -12.13
CA VAL A 92 7.98 8.53 -13.04
C VAL A 92 7.43 8.50 -14.47
N HIS A 93 6.66 7.47 -14.84
CA HIS A 93 5.95 7.39 -16.11
C HIS A 93 4.57 8.06 -16.08
N LEU A 94 4.08 8.49 -14.91
CA LEU A 94 2.86 9.29 -14.87
C LEU A 94 3.08 10.63 -15.58
N PRO A 95 2.04 11.18 -16.22
CA PRO A 95 2.08 12.53 -16.74
C PRO A 95 2.51 13.55 -15.67
N THR A 96 3.16 14.63 -16.10
CA THR A 96 3.78 15.63 -15.22
C THR A 96 2.82 16.25 -14.20
N PHE A 97 1.52 16.35 -14.54
CA PHE A 97 0.49 16.85 -13.63
C PHE A 97 0.16 15.93 -12.46
N LEU A 98 0.52 14.64 -12.52
CA LEU A 98 0.36 13.67 -11.43
C LEU A 98 1.67 13.36 -10.71
N SER A 99 2.82 13.70 -11.33
CA SER A 99 4.13 13.48 -10.72
C SER A 99 4.47 14.62 -9.74
N ARG A 100 4.41 14.35 -8.43
CA ARG A 100 4.85 15.32 -7.41
C ARG A 100 6.35 15.16 -7.10
N PRO A 101 7.10 16.25 -6.84
CA PRO A 101 8.56 16.24 -6.67
C PRO A 101 9.08 15.54 -5.40
N ASN A 102 8.21 15.13 -4.48
CA ASN A 102 8.50 14.17 -3.42
C ASN A 102 7.15 13.67 -2.91
N HIS A 103 6.87 12.37 -3.03
CA HIS A 103 5.54 11.86 -2.73
C HIS A 103 5.57 10.52 -2.00
N GLN A 104 4.61 10.41 -1.09
CA GLN A 104 4.20 9.14 -0.50
C GLN A 104 3.15 8.51 -1.41
N TYR A 105 3.44 7.34 -1.95
CA TYR A 105 2.45 6.48 -2.58
C TYR A 105 1.92 5.51 -1.53
N THR A 106 0.65 5.67 -1.15
CA THR A 106 0.01 4.87 -0.11
C THR A 106 -0.99 3.89 -0.73
N VAL A 107 -0.83 2.61 -0.43
CA VAL A 107 -1.75 1.53 -0.80
C VAL A 107 -2.48 1.05 0.45
N VAL A 108 -3.80 1.13 0.42
CA VAL A 108 -4.67 0.68 1.52
C VAL A 108 -5.38 -0.60 1.08
N VAL A 109 -5.13 -1.70 1.79
CA VAL A 109 -5.74 -3.02 1.50
C VAL A 109 -7.01 -3.23 2.34
N ASP A 110 -6.94 -2.82 3.60
CA ASP A 110 -8.03 -2.83 4.57
C ASP A 110 -7.73 -1.85 5.72
N ASP A 111 -8.54 -1.89 6.79
CA ASP A 111 -8.38 -1.03 7.95
C ASP A 111 -7.08 -1.27 8.74
N THR A 112 -6.41 -2.43 8.56
CA THR A 112 -5.22 -2.83 9.33
C THR A 112 -3.93 -2.80 8.51
N CYS A 113 -4.03 -2.81 7.18
CA CYS A 113 -2.91 -2.81 6.27
C CYS A 113 -2.90 -1.57 5.36
N THR A 114 -2.04 -0.62 5.74
CA THR A 114 -1.65 0.52 4.93
C THR A 114 -0.14 0.42 4.66
N VAL A 115 0.24 0.33 3.39
CA VAL A 115 1.64 0.30 2.96
C VAL A 115 1.96 1.61 2.28
N ASN A 116 3.13 2.15 2.57
CA ASN A 116 3.53 3.43 2.03
C ASN A 116 4.95 3.39 1.46
N TYR A 117 5.09 3.86 0.22
CA TYR A 117 6.35 4.00 -0.50
C TYR A 117 6.70 5.48 -0.63
N SER A 118 7.95 5.84 -0.37
CA SER A 118 8.41 7.22 -0.44
C SER A 118 9.33 7.41 -1.64
N CYS A 119 8.90 8.23 -2.60
CA CYS A 119 9.65 8.49 -3.82
C CYS A 119 10.15 9.94 -3.83
N GLY A 120 11.47 10.12 -3.94
CA GLY A 120 12.04 11.39 -4.38
C GLY A 120 11.62 11.60 -5.82
N GLY A 121 10.83 12.62 -6.11
CA GLY A 121 10.21 12.79 -7.43
C GLY A 121 11.24 13.04 -8.53
N ARG A 122 10.74 13.35 -9.73
CA ARG A 122 11.61 13.65 -10.87
C ARG A 122 12.45 14.90 -10.55
N ILE A 123 13.76 14.71 -10.39
CA ILE A 123 14.71 15.82 -10.31
C ILE A 123 14.85 16.32 -11.75
N GLU A 124 14.00 17.26 -12.16
CA GLU A 124 14.23 17.96 -13.42
C GLU A 124 15.39 18.96 -13.20
N PRO A 125 16.45 18.92 -14.03
CA PRO A 125 17.59 19.83 -13.91
C PRO A 125 17.25 21.29 -14.23
#